data_AF-A0AAJ2A795-F1
#
_entry.id   AF-A0AAJ2A795-F1
#
_cell.length_a   1.000
_cell.length_b   1.000
_cell.length_c   1.000
_cell.angle_alpha   90.00
_cell.angle_beta   90.00
_cell.angle_gamma   90.00
#
_symmetry.space_group_name_H-M   'P 1'
#
loop_
_entity.id
_entity.type
_entity.pdbx_description
1 polymer ?
#
loop_
_entity_poly.entity_id
_entity_poly.type
_entity_poly.pdbx_seq_one_letter_code
_entity_poly.pdbx_strand_id
1 'polypeptide(L)' 'MNNLNLVDALRLAMTVLRDSADNRKMPSGISLGAEIAALHADAAEILELSLKELSNLSDG' A
#
# COMPACT_ATOMS: atom_id res chain seq x y z
N MET A 1 2.82 -14.80 17.59
CA MET A 1 3.64 -13.75 16.95
C MET A 1 3.38 -13.86 15.47
N ASN A 2 2.87 -12.82 14.83
CA ASN A 2 2.43 -12.93 13.43
C ASN A 2 3.68 -12.94 12.54
N ASN A 3 3.99 -14.08 11.92
CA ASN A 3 5.06 -14.22 10.93
C ASN A 3 4.65 -13.56 9.61
N LEU A 4 4.36 -12.26 9.63
CA LEU A 4 4.21 -11.45 8.44
C LEU A 4 5.57 -11.40 7.75
N ASN A 5 5.70 -12.11 6.64
CA ASN A 5 6.84 -11.91 5.76
C ASN A 5 6.71 -10.55 5.06
N LEU A 6 7.81 -10.09 4.45
CA LEU A 6 7.87 -8.79 3.79
C LEU A 6 6.79 -8.63 2.71
N VAL A 7 6.50 -9.67 1.95
CA VAL A 7 5.50 -9.65 0.87
C VAL A 7 4.09 -9.43 1.43
N ASP A 8 3.74 -10.13 2.50
CA ASP A 8 2.44 -9.99 3.17
C ASP A 8 2.28 -8.60 3.80
N ALA A 9 3.36 -8.04 4.36
CA ALA A 9 3.36 -6.69 4.92
C ALA A 9 3.15 -5.61 3.84
N LEU A 10 3.83 -5.76 2.70
CA LEU A 10 3.68 -4.86 1.55
C LEU A 10 2.27 -4.95 0.95
N ARG A 11 1.72 -6.16 0.82
CA ARG A 11 0.33 -6.37 0.37
C ARG A 11 -0.66 -5.68 1.29
N LEU A 12 -0.51 -5.86 2.60
CA LEU A 12 -1.37 -5.20 3.58
C LEU A 12 -1.28 -3.67 3.48
N ALA A 13 -0.06 -3.12 3.38
CA ALA A 13 0.14 -1.69 3.22
C ALA A 13 -0.56 -1.16 1.95
N MET A 14 -0.41 -1.83 0.81
CA MET A 14 -1.08 -1.46 -0.44
C MET A 14 -2.61 -1.50 -0.30
N THR A 15 -3.16 -2.53 0.34
CA THR A 15 -4.60 -2.63 0.60
C THR A 15 -5.10 -1.45 1.42
N VAL A 16 -4.40 -1.11 2.51
CA VAL A 16 -4.79 0.01 3.38
C VAL A 16 -4.70 1.35 2.64
N LEU A 17 -3.66 1.56 1.84
CA LEU A 17 -3.50 2.79 1.08
C LEU A 17 -4.60 2.97 0.03
N ARG A 18 -4.92 1.92 -0.74
CA ARG A 18 -6.01 1.94 -1.73
C ARG A 18 -7.36 2.18 -1.09
N ASP A 19 -7.68 1.44 -0.03
CA ASP A 19 -8.95 1.62 0.70
C ASP A 19 -9.08 3.03 1.28
N SER A 20 -7.97 3.60 1.77
CA SER A 20 -7.95 4.98 2.28
C SER A 20 -8.17 6.01 1.17
N ALA A 21 -7.60 5.79 -0.01
CA ALA A 21 -7.76 6.67 -1.16
C ALA A 21 -9.20 6.61 -1.71
N ASP A 22 -9.73 5.40 -1.91
CA ASP A 22 -11.06 5.15 -2.48
C ASP A 22 -12.17 5.70 -1.58
N ASN A 23 -12.07 5.44 -0.27
CA ASN A 23 -13.06 5.90 0.71
C ASN A 23 -12.78 7.32 1.22
N ARG A 24 -11.66 7.93 0.80
CA ARG A 24 -11.12 9.19 1.34
C ARG A 24 -11.13 9.23 2.87
N LYS A 25 -10.69 8.13 3.49
CA LYS A 25 -10.78 7.94 4.93
C LYS A 25 -9.74 6.95 5.43
N MET A 26 -8.96 7.36 6.41
CA MET A 26 -8.00 6.50 7.10
C MET A 26 -8.72 5.39 7.90
N PRO A 27 -8.04 4.26 8.17
CA PRO A 27 -8.58 3.21 9.06
C PRO A 27 -8.94 3.72 10.46
N SER A 28 -8.28 4.78 10.93
CA SER A 28 -8.59 5.47 12.19
C SER A 28 -9.91 6.23 12.16
N GLY A 29 -10.51 6.38 10.99
CA GLY A 29 -11.75 7.13 10.77
C GLY A 29 -11.56 8.57 10.29
N ILE A 30 -10.32 9.06 10.21
CA ILE A 30 -10.01 10.43 9.79
C ILE A 30 -10.25 10.59 8.28
N SER A 31 -11.05 11.58 7.88
CA SER A 31 -11.26 11.90 6.47
C SER A 31 -9.99 12.46 5.82
N LEU A 32 -9.75 12.03 4.58
CA LEU A 32 -8.64 12.50 3.75
C LEU A 32 -9.13 13.57 2.77
N GLY A 33 -8.34 14.64 2.63
CA GLY A 33 -8.48 15.58 1.53
C GLY A 33 -8.12 14.92 0.20
N ALA A 34 -8.59 15.47 -0.91
CA ALA A 34 -8.39 14.89 -2.25
C ALA A 34 -6.90 14.72 -2.61
N GLU A 35 -6.05 15.68 -2.26
CA GLU A 35 -4.60 15.60 -2.50
C GLU A 35 -3.94 14.47 -1.70
N ILE A 36 -4.35 14.29 -0.44
CA ILE A 36 -3.83 13.20 0.39
C ILE A 36 -4.35 11.86 -0.11
N ALA A 37 -5.62 11.77 -0.50
CA ALA A 37 -6.16 10.55 -1.11
C ALA A 37 -5.40 10.16 -2.40
N ALA A 38 -5.05 11.13 -3.24
CA ALA A 38 -4.22 10.90 -4.43
C ALA A 38 -2.81 10.41 -4.04
N LEU A 39 -2.18 11.04 -3.04
CA LEU A 39 -0.87 10.59 -2.54
C LEU A 39 -0.91 9.13 -2.03
N HIS A 40 -2.00 8.71 -1.38
CA HIS A 40 -2.18 7.33 -0.95
C HIS A 40 -2.29 6.36 -2.14
N ALA A 41 -2.99 6.74 -3.20
CA ALA A 41 -3.07 5.95 -4.43
C ALA A 41 -1.68 5.81 -5.10
N ASP A 42 -0.96 6.93 -5.26
CA ASP A 42 0.39 6.96 -5.83
C ASP A 42 1.37 6.09 -5.03
N ALA A 43 1.31 6.19 -3.69
CA ALA A 43 2.14 5.37 -2.81
C ALA A 43 1.84 3.87 -2.97
N ALA A 44 0.57 3.49 -3.14
CA ALA A 44 0.19 2.10 -3.39
C ALA A 44 0.74 1.59 -4.74
N GLU A 45 0.73 2.42 -5.78
CA GLU A 45 1.31 2.08 -7.09
C GLU A 45 2.83 1.90 -7.01
N ILE A 46 3.54 2.81 -6.33
CA ILE A 46 4.99 2.70 -6.13
C ILE A 46 5.35 1.41 -5.39
N LEU A 47 4.62 1.07 -4.32
CA LEU A 47 4.86 -0.16 -3.58
C LEU A 47 4.60 -1.41 -4.43
N GLU A 48 3.61 -1.38 -5.31
CA GLU A 48 3.34 -2.48 -6.24
C GLU A 48 4.51 -2.69 -7.21
N LEU A 49 5.06 -1.60 -7.76
CA LEU A 49 6.23 -1.64 -8.64
C LEU A 49 7.45 -2.17 -7.91
N SER A 50 7.75 -1.65 -6.71
CA SER A 50 8.89 -2.13 -5.91
C SER A 50 8.77 -3.61 -5.53
N LEU A 51 7.56 -4.11 -5.26
CA LEU A 51 7.35 -5.54 -4.97
C LEU A 51 7.60 -6.41 -6.21
N LYS A 52 7.20 -5.94 -7.39
CA LYS A 52 7.47 -6.64 -8.66
C LYS A 52 8.97 -6.70 -8.93
N GLU A 53 9.69 -5.60 -8.74
CA GLU A 53 11.15 -5.56 -8.87
C GLU A 53 11.86 -6.50 -7.89
N LEU A 54 11.42 -6.51 -6.62
CA LEU A 54 11.98 -7.38 -5.60
C LEU A 54 11.76 -8.87 -5.92
N SER A 55 10.59 -9.21 -6.45
CA SER A 55 10.27 -10.59 -6.85
C SER A 55 11.16 -11.03 -8.02
N ASN A 56 11.33 -10.17 -9.03
CA ASN A 56 12.20 -10.44 -10.17
C ASN A 56 13.69 -10.58 -9.78
N LEU A 57 14.12 -9.90 -8.72
CA LEU A 57 15.48 -10.01 -8.19
C LEU A 57 15.73 -11.33 -7.44
N SER A 58 14.69 -11.92 -6.84
CA SER A 58 14.79 -13.19 -6.11
C SER A 58 14.83 -14.42 -7.01
N ASP A 59 14.38 -14.30 -8.25
CA ASP A 59 14.33 -15.39 -9.25
C ASP A 59 15.57 -15.43 -10.17
N GLY A 60 16.56 -14.55 -9.95
CA GLY A 60 17.78 -14.39 -10.76
C GLY A 60 19.06 -14.93 -10.13
#